data_AF-F7XQF0-F1
#
_entry.id   AF-F7XQF0-F1
#
_cell.length_a   1.000
_cell.length_b   1.000
_cell.length_c   1.000
_cell.angle_alpha   90.00
_cell.angle_beta   90.00
_cell.angle_gamma   90.00
#
_symmetry.space_group_name_H-M   'P 1'
#
loop_
_entity.id
_entity.type
_entity.pdbx_description
1 polymer ?
#
loop_
_entity_poly.entity_id
_entity_poly.type
_entity_poly.pdbx_seq_one_letter_code
_entity_poly.pdbx_strand_id
1 'polypeptide(L)'
;MMDIALYSLVDDMVSKAGTEGVVEYWLRVGESYAERMGKEAYVGWPAFNVAMKEGRTALTMEGDVNVLTDLAITDRDGDVIGYVYALKTCPMAPTMNRYIQKIGPLPESDGDVSDSFNVRIQDSAVCNYCITHQKFREVASNNITVAKQELECLQLANKGRLGEVKMLPENLSRINVDERHIKSILRSASCVYALVIKGKTISDGELGL
;
A
#
# COMPACT_ATOMS: atom_id res chain seq x y z
N MET A 1 8.52 -10.01 -22.27
CA MET A 1 7.58 -11.08 -22.68
C MET A 1 7.06 -11.83 -21.47
N MET A 2 7.94 -12.34 -20.59
CA MET A 2 7.53 -13.09 -19.40
C MET A 2 6.72 -12.25 -18.40
N ASP A 3 7.03 -10.96 -18.30
CA ASP A 3 6.29 -9.96 -17.52
C ASP A 3 4.91 -9.64 -18.11
N ILE A 4 4.80 -9.57 -19.44
CA ILE A 4 3.54 -9.34 -20.16
C ILE A 4 2.58 -10.53 -19.95
N ALA A 5 3.12 -11.75 -19.92
CA ALA A 5 2.33 -12.96 -19.66
C ALA A 5 1.63 -12.95 -18.30
N LEU A 6 2.12 -12.15 -17.32
CA LEU A 6 1.51 -12.05 -16.01
C LEU A 6 0.08 -11.48 -16.05
N TYR A 7 -0.20 -10.57 -16.97
CA TYR A 7 -1.54 -10.01 -17.14
C TYR A 7 -2.48 -11.01 -17.84
N SER A 8 -1.99 -11.76 -18.83
CA SER A 8 -2.77 -12.85 -19.45
C SER A 8 -2.98 -14.04 -18.50
N LEU A 9 -2.08 -14.24 -17.54
CA LEU A 9 -2.19 -15.30 -16.54
C LEU A 9 -3.41 -15.10 -15.64
N VAL A 10 -3.84 -13.86 -15.40
CA VAL A 10 -5.00 -13.57 -14.54
C VAL A 10 -6.27 -14.23 -15.09
N ASP A 11 -6.50 -14.18 -16.40
CA ASP A 11 -7.65 -14.86 -17.04
C ASP A 11 -7.61 -16.38 -16.82
N ASP A 12 -6.45 -17.00 -17.04
CA ASP A 12 -6.27 -18.43 -16.84
C ASP A 12 -6.49 -18.81 -15.36
N MET A 13 -5.96 -18.01 -14.43
CA MET A 13 -6.15 -18.20 -13.00
C MET A 13 -7.62 -18.07 -12.60
N VAL A 14 -8.34 -17.05 -13.08
CA VAL A 14 -9.76 -16.87 -12.80
C VAL A 14 -10.58 -18.03 -13.38
N SER A 15 -10.28 -18.48 -14.59
CA SER A 15 -10.97 -19.62 -15.22
C SER A 15 -10.84 -20.93 -14.43
N LYS A 16 -9.74 -21.09 -13.68
CA LYS A 16 -9.42 -22.32 -12.92
C LYS A 16 -9.82 -22.26 -11.46
N ALA A 17 -9.66 -21.10 -10.82
CA ALA A 17 -9.80 -20.94 -9.37
C ALA A 17 -10.94 -20.00 -8.95
N GLY A 18 -11.58 -19.33 -9.91
CA GLY A 18 -12.51 -18.22 -9.65
C GLY A 18 -11.79 -16.98 -9.11
N THR A 19 -12.48 -15.84 -9.12
CA THR A 19 -11.93 -14.56 -8.63
C THR A 19 -11.46 -14.65 -7.19
N GLU A 20 -12.24 -15.32 -6.33
CA GLU A 20 -11.90 -15.55 -4.93
C GLU A 20 -10.59 -16.32 -4.75
N GLY A 21 -10.38 -17.39 -5.53
CA GLY A 21 -9.14 -18.17 -5.47
C GLY A 21 -7.92 -17.36 -5.90
N VAL A 22 -8.10 -16.43 -6.85
CA VAL A 22 -7.05 -15.50 -7.28
C VAL A 22 -6.74 -14.45 -6.21
N VAL A 23 -7.75 -13.91 -5.51
CA VAL A 23 -7.55 -13.03 -4.36
C VAL A 23 -6.68 -13.72 -3.30
N GLU A 24 -7.06 -14.94 -2.90
CA GLU A 24 -6.31 -15.73 -1.91
C GLU A 24 -4.87 -16.03 -2.37
N TYR A 25 -4.67 -16.28 -3.66
CA TYR A 25 -3.33 -16.43 -4.22
C TYR A 25 -2.49 -15.16 -4.05
N TRP A 26 -3.02 -14.00 -4.41
CA TRP A 26 -2.26 -12.74 -4.33
C TRP A 26 -1.97 -12.29 -2.89
N LEU A 27 -2.86 -12.61 -1.95
CA LEU A 27 -2.60 -12.45 -0.52
C LEU A 27 -1.39 -13.29 -0.07
N ARG A 28 -1.38 -14.60 -0.40
CA ARG A 28 -0.26 -15.50 -0.07
C ARG A 28 1.05 -15.06 -0.72
N VAL A 29 1.01 -14.54 -1.94
CA VAL A 29 2.20 -13.99 -2.61
C VAL A 29 2.76 -12.80 -1.82
N GLY A 30 1.90 -11.86 -1.40
CA GLY A 30 2.31 -10.69 -0.61
C GLY A 30 2.93 -11.10 0.73
N GLU A 31 2.29 -12.04 1.43
CA GLU A 31 2.80 -12.62 2.68
C GLU A 31 4.16 -13.30 2.47
N SER A 32 4.30 -14.17 1.47
CA SER A 32 5.56 -14.86 1.20
C SER A 32 6.71 -13.90 0.83
N TYR A 33 6.41 -12.78 0.17
CA TYR A 33 7.41 -11.74 -0.09
C TYR A 33 7.84 -11.04 1.19
N ALA A 34 6.89 -10.73 2.08
CA ALA A 34 7.16 -10.08 3.35
C ALA A 34 7.92 -10.99 4.33
N GLU A 35 7.62 -12.29 4.39
CA GLU A 35 8.33 -13.25 5.24
C GLU A 35 9.82 -13.41 4.87
N ARG A 36 10.16 -13.19 3.59
CA ARG A 36 11.55 -13.18 3.13
C ARG A 36 12.29 -11.91 3.55
N MET A 37 11.55 -10.87 3.97
CA MET A 37 12.16 -9.66 4.51
C MET A 37 12.59 -9.94 5.94
N GLY A 38 13.87 -9.71 6.22
CA GLY A 38 14.42 -9.86 7.56
C GLY A 38 13.80 -8.85 8.54
N LYS A 39 14.11 -9.02 9.83
CA LYS A 39 13.74 -8.04 10.85
C LYS A 39 14.57 -6.79 10.72
N GLU A 40 13.93 -5.63 10.87
CA GLU A 40 14.60 -4.33 10.86
C GLU A 40 14.37 -3.60 12.18
N ALA A 41 15.40 -2.90 12.65
CA ALA A 41 15.33 -2.14 13.88
C ALA A 41 15.99 -0.77 13.69
N TYR A 42 15.22 0.27 13.98
CA TYR A 42 15.64 1.66 13.86
C TYR A 42 15.57 2.34 15.22
N VAL A 43 16.58 3.15 15.53
CA VAL A 43 16.69 3.84 16.83
C VAL A 43 15.57 4.86 17.06
N GLY A 44 14.96 5.37 15.99
CA GLY A 44 13.85 6.32 16.04
C GLY A 44 13.41 6.75 14.64
N TRP A 45 12.34 7.52 14.56
CA TRP A 45 11.73 7.95 13.30
C TRP A 45 12.68 8.65 12.32
N PRO A 46 13.58 9.58 12.74
CA PRO A 46 14.50 10.20 11.80
C PRO A 46 15.39 9.18 11.07
N ALA A 47 15.90 8.18 11.78
CA ALA A 47 16.73 7.12 11.18
C ALA A 47 15.92 6.25 10.21
N PHE A 48 14.68 5.92 10.57
CA PHE A 48 13.78 5.15 9.71
C PHE A 48 13.40 5.93 8.44
N ASN A 49 13.05 7.21 8.57
CA ASN A 49 12.69 8.08 7.44
C ASN A 49 13.85 8.28 6.46
N VAL A 50 15.09 8.38 6.97
CA VAL A 50 16.29 8.38 6.12
C VAL A 50 16.42 7.05 5.38
N ALA A 51 16.26 5.91 6.06
CA ALA A 51 16.33 4.60 5.42
C ALA A 51 15.25 4.41 4.34
N MET A 52 14.02 4.86 4.59
CA MET A 52 12.92 4.88 3.61
C MET A 52 13.27 5.73 2.38
N LYS A 53 13.83 6.92 2.59
CA LYS A 53 14.23 7.83 1.51
C LYS A 53 15.40 7.27 0.68
N GLU A 54 16.31 6.54 1.32
CA GLU A 54 17.50 5.96 0.69
C GLU A 54 17.28 4.56 0.09
N GLY A 55 16.07 4.01 0.18
CA GLY A 55 15.78 2.69 -0.39
C GLY A 55 16.39 1.53 0.41
N ARG A 56 16.56 1.70 1.73
CA ARG A 56 17.26 0.74 2.61
C ARG A 56 16.33 -0.04 3.54
N THR A 57 15.02 -0.01 3.29
CA THR A 57 14.01 -0.77 4.05
C THR A 57 13.31 -1.77 3.13
N ALA A 58 12.79 -2.85 3.70
CA ALA A 58 11.95 -3.81 2.99
C ALA A 58 10.78 -3.14 2.24
N LEU A 59 10.19 -2.11 2.83
CA LEU A 59 9.04 -1.40 2.24
C LEU A 59 9.41 -0.57 1.01
N THR A 60 10.70 -0.33 0.76
CA THR A 60 11.18 0.36 -0.45
C THR A 60 11.44 -0.58 -1.63
N MET A 61 11.27 -1.89 -1.47
CA MET A 61 11.39 -2.85 -2.58
C MET A 61 10.38 -2.59 -3.71
N GLU A 62 9.24 -1.97 -3.41
CA GLU A 62 8.22 -1.64 -4.40
C GLU A 62 8.58 -0.41 -5.25
N GLY A 63 9.65 0.31 -4.89
CA GLY A 63 10.17 1.45 -5.62
C GLY A 63 10.27 2.72 -4.77
N ASP A 64 10.36 3.85 -5.46
CA ASP A 64 10.53 5.17 -4.85
C ASP A 64 9.37 5.57 -3.93
N VAL A 65 9.68 5.79 -2.66
CA VAL A 65 8.74 6.29 -1.65
C VAL A 65 9.05 7.73 -1.28
N ASN A 66 8.03 8.59 -1.33
CA ASN A 66 8.07 9.90 -0.71
C ASN A 66 7.71 9.78 0.77
N VAL A 67 8.61 10.22 1.64
CA VAL A 67 8.36 10.33 3.09
C VAL A 67 7.74 11.71 3.35
N LEU A 68 6.47 11.75 3.73
CA LEU A 68 5.73 12.99 3.96
C LEU A 68 5.91 13.41 5.42
N THR A 69 7.10 13.94 5.73
CA THR A 69 7.48 14.29 7.11
C THR A 69 6.64 15.41 7.71
N ASP A 70 5.97 16.19 6.87
CA ASP A 70 4.96 17.20 7.21
C ASP A 70 3.63 16.57 7.69
N LEU A 71 3.41 15.29 7.40
CA LEU A 71 2.29 14.47 7.89
C LEU A 71 2.76 13.50 8.98
N ALA A 72 3.39 14.05 10.02
CA ALA A 72 3.66 13.31 11.25
C ALA A 72 2.33 13.00 11.96
N ILE A 73 2.20 11.76 12.42
CA ILE A 73 1.04 11.28 13.17
C ILE A 73 1.44 11.29 14.64
N THR A 74 0.68 11.98 15.48
CA THR A 74 0.96 12.13 16.91
C THR A 74 -0.08 11.43 17.78
N ASP A 75 0.33 10.94 18.94
CA ASP A 75 -0.61 10.52 19.99
C ASP A 75 -1.11 11.72 20.80
N ARG A 76 -1.92 11.45 21.83
CA ARG A 76 -2.53 12.48 22.70
C ARG A 76 -1.51 13.33 23.46
N ASP A 77 -0.31 12.81 23.68
CA ASP A 77 0.76 13.51 24.39
C ASP A 77 1.63 14.36 23.44
N GLY A 78 1.33 14.32 22.14
CA GLY A 78 2.09 15.00 21.10
C GLY A 78 3.32 14.21 20.64
N ASP A 79 3.50 12.96 21.10
CA ASP A 79 4.60 12.11 20.67
C ASP A 79 4.36 11.60 19.25
N VAL A 80 5.39 11.62 18.42
CA VAL A 80 5.30 11.10 17.05
C VAL A 80 5.20 9.58 17.08
N ILE A 81 4.07 9.07 16.63
CA ILE A 81 3.77 7.64 16.54
C ILE A 81 3.72 7.12 15.12
N GLY A 82 3.89 7.96 14.09
CA GLY A 82 3.87 7.51 12.71
C GLY A 82 4.09 8.60 11.67
N TYR A 83 4.14 8.18 10.41
CA TYR A 83 4.21 9.06 9.25
C TYR A 83 3.38 8.51 8.09
N VAL A 84 3.01 9.42 7.19
CA VAL A 84 2.42 9.07 5.88
C VAL A 84 3.52 8.92 4.83
N TYR A 85 3.36 7.93 3.96
CA TYR A 85 4.26 7.57 2.88
C TYR A 85 3.50 7.47 1.57
N ALA A 86 4.14 7.86 0.47
CA ALA A 86 3.54 7.78 -0.85
C ALA A 86 4.48 7.10 -1.85
N LEU A 87 4.05 5.95 -2.40
CA LEU A 87 4.75 5.29 -3.49
C LEU A 87 4.52 6.08 -4.77
N LYS A 88 5.59 6.59 -5.39
CA LYS A 88 5.50 7.45 -6.58
C LYS A 88 4.88 6.73 -7.77
N THR A 89 5.31 5.50 -8.02
CA THR A 89 4.90 4.70 -9.18
C THR A 89 4.71 3.26 -8.75
N CYS A 90 3.54 2.69 -9.07
CA CYS A 90 3.28 1.27 -8.87
C CYS A 90 4.33 0.41 -9.59
N PRO A 91 4.93 -0.61 -8.95
CA PRO A 91 5.92 -1.47 -9.59
C PRO A 91 5.35 -2.25 -10.79
N MET A 92 4.04 -2.44 -10.84
CA MET A 92 3.34 -3.06 -11.97
C MET A 92 3.08 -2.11 -13.14
N ALA A 93 3.25 -0.79 -12.97
CA ALA A 93 2.96 0.19 -14.01
C ALA A 93 3.77 -0.02 -15.30
N PRO A 94 5.08 -0.31 -15.28
CA PRO A 94 5.84 -0.60 -16.50
C PRO A 94 5.33 -1.85 -17.24
N THR A 95 4.95 -2.89 -16.50
CA THR A 95 4.43 -4.14 -17.07
C THR A 95 3.06 -3.92 -17.69
N MET A 96 2.17 -3.22 -16.98
CA MET A 96 0.87 -2.79 -17.49
C MET A 96 1.00 -1.95 -18.77
N ASN A 97 1.91 -0.97 -18.79
CA ASN A 97 2.20 -0.15 -19.95
C ASN A 97 2.58 -1.00 -21.16
N ARG A 98 3.50 -1.96 -20.97
CA ARG A 98 3.96 -2.83 -22.06
C ARG A 98 2.84 -3.75 -22.55
N TYR A 99 2.03 -4.30 -21.65
CA TYR A 99 0.87 -5.11 -22.03
C TYR A 99 -0.08 -4.32 -22.93
N ILE A 100 -0.49 -3.13 -22.48
CA ILE A 100 -1.42 -2.27 -23.22
C ILE A 100 -0.89 -1.90 -24.60
N GLN A 101 0.40 -1.54 -24.67
CA GLN A 101 1.03 -1.13 -25.94
C GLN A 101 1.25 -2.28 -26.94
N LYS A 102 1.36 -3.52 -26.47
CA LYS A 102 1.76 -4.66 -27.31
C LYS A 102 0.63 -5.65 -27.58
N ILE A 103 -0.29 -5.80 -26.63
CA ILE A 103 -1.35 -6.82 -26.68
C ILE A 103 -2.70 -6.14 -26.85
N GLY A 104 -3.06 -5.20 -25.97
CA GLY A 104 -4.37 -4.54 -26.01
C GLY A 104 -4.87 -4.16 -24.61
N PRO A 105 -6.16 -3.84 -24.45
CA PRO A 105 -6.73 -3.47 -23.15
C PRO A 105 -6.49 -4.56 -22.10
N LEU A 106 -6.46 -4.17 -20.82
CA LEU A 106 -6.34 -5.13 -19.73
C LEU A 106 -7.54 -6.09 -19.74
N PRO A 107 -7.36 -7.36 -19.37
CA PRO A 107 -8.46 -8.30 -19.26
C PRO A 107 -9.49 -7.88 -18.20
N GLU A 108 -10.77 -8.22 -18.44
CA GLU A 108 -11.86 -7.95 -17.48
C GLU A 108 -11.60 -8.59 -16.11
N SER A 109 -10.95 -9.76 -16.10
CA SER A 109 -10.52 -10.47 -14.90
C SER A 109 -9.66 -9.63 -13.94
N ASP A 110 -8.92 -8.62 -14.44
CA ASP A 110 -8.17 -7.69 -13.57
C ASP A 110 -9.12 -6.90 -12.65
N GLY A 111 -10.20 -6.39 -13.23
CA GLY A 111 -11.27 -5.68 -12.52
C GLY A 111 -12.02 -6.61 -11.58
N ASP A 112 -12.48 -7.75 -12.08
CA ASP A 112 -13.29 -8.72 -11.32
C ASP A 112 -12.59 -9.22 -10.04
N VAL A 113 -11.28 -9.47 -10.13
CA VAL A 113 -10.47 -9.87 -8.96
C VAL A 113 -10.34 -8.73 -7.96
N SER A 114 -10.10 -7.50 -8.44
CA SER A 114 -10.00 -6.35 -7.55
C SER A 114 -11.33 -6.01 -6.87
N ASP A 115 -12.46 -6.16 -7.57
CA ASP A 115 -13.79 -5.98 -7.02
C ASP A 115 -14.15 -7.06 -6.00
N SER A 116 -13.78 -8.32 -6.26
CA SER A 116 -13.93 -9.42 -5.30
C SER A 116 -13.18 -9.11 -3.98
N PHE A 117 -11.95 -8.61 -4.08
CA PHE A 117 -11.18 -8.17 -2.90
C PHE A 117 -11.85 -7.00 -2.18
N ASN A 118 -12.31 -5.99 -2.95
CA ASN A 118 -12.92 -4.78 -2.40
C ASN A 118 -14.19 -5.06 -1.60
N VAL A 119 -15.03 -5.98 -2.10
CA VAL A 119 -16.29 -6.37 -1.44
C VAL A 119 -16.05 -7.20 -0.19
N ARG A 120 -15.03 -8.08 -0.18
CA ARG A 120 -14.87 -9.10 0.85
C ARG A 120 -13.87 -8.75 1.94
N ILE A 121 -12.85 -7.96 1.60
CA ILE A 121 -11.70 -7.72 2.47
C ILE A 121 -11.61 -6.24 2.81
N GLN A 122 -11.40 -5.38 1.81
CA GLN A 122 -11.25 -3.94 2.01
C GLN A 122 -11.38 -3.18 0.71
N ASP A 123 -12.21 -2.13 0.66
CA ASP A 123 -12.50 -1.34 -0.55
C ASP A 123 -11.35 -0.37 -0.93
N SER A 124 -10.21 -0.92 -1.34
CA SER A 124 -8.98 -0.16 -1.54
C SER A 124 -8.24 -0.48 -2.84
N ALA A 125 -8.53 -1.61 -3.50
CA ALA A 125 -7.83 -2.05 -4.70
C ALA A 125 -8.42 -1.39 -5.96
N VAL A 126 -7.53 -0.91 -6.84
CA VAL A 126 -7.89 -0.35 -8.16
C VAL A 126 -7.47 -1.28 -9.31
N CYS A 127 -6.78 -2.38 -9.00
CA CYS A 127 -6.41 -3.47 -9.91
C CYS A 127 -6.03 -4.70 -9.07
N ASN A 128 -5.91 -5.87 -9.68
CA ASN A 128 -5.67 -7.13 -8.95
C ASN A 128 -4.34 -7.11 -8.16
N TYR A 129 -3.29 -6.45 -8.67
CA TYR A 129 -1.99 -6.41 -8.00
C TYR A 129 -1.94 -5.52 -6.75
N CYS A 130 -2.92 -4.63 -6.55
CA CYS A 130 -3.05 -3.89 -5.31
C CYS A 130 -3.14 -4.83 -4.10
N ILE A 131 -3.72 -6.02 -4.27
CA ILE A 131 -3.89 -7.04 -3.22
C ILE A 131 -2.53 -7.47 -2.67
N THR A 132 -1.60 -7.83 -3.56
CA THR A 132 -0.23 -8.23 -3.18
C THR A 132 0.53 -7.09 -2.53
N HIS A 133 0.44 -5.87 -3.05
CA HIS A 133 1.13 -4.70 -2.49
C HIS A 133 0.66 -4.39 -1.06
N GLN A 134 -0.65 -4.38 -0.86
CA GLN A 134 -1.23 -4.10 0.45
C GLN A 134 -0.87 -5.19 1.46
N LYS A 135 -1.00 -6.47 1.08
CA LYS A 135 -0.65 -7.57 1.96
C LYS A 135 0.85 -7.61 2.29
N PHE A 136 1.70 -7.33 1.31
CA PHE A 136 3.13 -7.21 1.52
C PHE A 136 3.45 -6.14 2.57
N ARG A 137 2.93 -4.91 2.44
CA ARG A 137 3.21 -3.83 3.40
C ARG A 137 2.65 -4.12 4.79
N GLU A 138 1.44 -4.67 4.87
CA GLU A 138 0.82 -5.11 6.11
C GLU A 138 1.77 -6.05 6.87
N VAL A 139 2.20 -7.14 6.24
CA VAL A 139 3.03 -8.15 6.87
C VAL A 139 4.46 -7.64 7.11
N ALA A 140 5.07 -6.97 6.13
CA ALA A 140 6.45 -6.48 6.24
C ALA A 140 6.60 -5.42 7.34
N SER A 141 5.57 -4.58 7.55
CA SER A 141 5.60 -3.58 8.63
C SER A 141 5.71 -4.21 10.02
N ASN A 142 5.11 -5.39 10.25
CA ASN A 142 5.21 -6.09 11.54
C ASN A 142 6.65 -6.58 11.85
N ASN A 143 7.52 -6.68 10.83
CA ASN A 143 8.93 -7.06 10.99
C ASN A 143 9.84 -5.86 11.29
N ILE A 144 9.29 -4.65 11.31
CA ILE A 144 10.03 -3.40 11.51
C ILE A 144 9.73 -2.86 12.90
N THR A 145 10.79 -2.48 13.61
CA THR A 145 10.68 -1.75 14.88
C THR A 145 11.32 -0.38 14.79
N VAL A 146 10.65 0.62 15.36
CA VAL A 146 11.16 1.99 15.51
C VAL A 146 11.14 2.32 17.00
N ALA A 147 12.30 2.70 17.55
CA ALA A 147 12.47 2.88 19.00
C ALA A 147 11.98 1.68 19.82
N LYS A 148 12.26 0.45 19.33
CA LYS A 148 11.84 -0.84 19.90
C LYS A 148 10.32 -1.08 19.92
N GLN A 149 9.54 -0.26 19.22
CA GLN A 149 8.10 -0.44 19.09
C GLN A 149 7.77 -0.99 17.70
N GLU A 150 6.90 -2.00 17.66
CA GLU A 150 6.45 -2.62 16.40
C GLU A 150 5.59 -1.65 15.59
N LEU A 151 5.70 -1.73 14.27
CA LEU A 151 4.86 -0.96 13.37
C LEU A 151 3.66 -1.78 12.85
N GLU A 152 2.63 -1.05 12.43
CA GLU A 152 1.58 -1.55 11.54
C GLU A 152 1.45 -0.61 10.33
N CYS A 153 1.01 -1.17 9.20
CA CYS A 153 0.75 -0.42 7.98
C CYS A 153 -0.75 -0.20 7.79
N LEU A 154 -1.14 1.05 7.57
CA LEU A 154 -2.50 1.45 7.23
C LEU A 154 -2.54 1.87 5.78
N GLN A 155 -3.22 1.10 4.94
CA GLN A 155 -3.50 1.53 3.58
C GLN A 155 -4.43 2.76 3.63
N LEU A 156 -4.09 3.84 2.92
CA LEU A 156 -4.92 5.05 2.91
C LEU A 156 -5.62 5.24 1.57
N ALA A 157 -4.88 5.10 0.48
CA ALA A 157 -5.43 5.30 -0.85
C ALA A 157 -4.61 4.67 -1.98
N ASN A 158 -5.28 4.30 -3.07
CA ASN A 158 -4.67 3.84 -4.31
C ASN A 158 -5.24 4.62 -5.49
N LYS A 159 -4.37 4.90 -6.48
CA LYS A 159 -4.76 5.48 -7.76
C LYS A 159 -4.42 4.52 -8.90
N GLY A 160 -5.44 4.14 -9.64
CA GLY A 160 -5.37 3.34 -10.84
C GLY A 160 -4.78 4.13 -12.00
N ARG A 161 -4.42 3.41 -13.06
CA ARG A 161 -3.84 4.03 -14.25
C ARG A 161 -4.82 4.96 -14.96
N LEU A 162 -6.10 4.58 -15.02
CA LEU A 162 -7.13 5.32 -15.74
C LEU A 162 -7.71 6.44 -14.86
N GLY A 163 -7.16 6.65 -13.67
CA GLY A 163 -7.56 7.70 -12.74
C GLY A 163 -8.56 7.25 -11.68
N GLU A 164 -8.92 5.96 -11.64
CA GLU A 164 -9.71 5.42 -10.53
C GLU A 164 -8.98 5.69 -9.21
N VAL A 165 -9.73 6.10 -8.19
CA VAL A 165 -9.19 6.30 -6.85
C VAL A 165 -10.03 5.53 -5.87
N LYS A 166 -9.38 4.70 -5.06
CA LYS A 166 -9.97 4.07 -3.87
C LYS A 166 -9.27 4.63 -2.64
N MET A 167 -10.05 5.04 -1.66
CA MET A 167 -9.57 5.56 -0.37
C MET A 167 -10.28 4.82 0.74
N LEU A 168 -9.64 4.77 1.90
CA LEU A 168 -10.17 4.12 3.10
C LEU A 168 -10.47 5.18 4.17
N PRO A 169 -11.68 5.75 4.19
CA PRO A 169 -12.05 6.83 5.11
C PRO A 169 -11.84 6.45 6.57
N GLU A 170 -12.03 5.18 6.93
CA GLU A 170 -11.80 4.66 8.27
C GLU A 170 -10.33 4.80 8.70
N ASN A 171 -9.39 4.53 7.80
CA ASN A 171 -7.96 4.68 8.08
C ASN A 171 -7.52 6.14 8.08
N LEU A 172 -8.09 6.96 7.20
CA LEU A 172 -7.86 8.42 7.21
C LEU A 172 -8.33 9.05 8.52
N SER A 173 -9.53 8.68 8.96
CA SER A 173 -10.11 9.11 10.22
C SER A 173 -9.26 8.64 11.40
N ARG A 174 -8.78 7.39 11.36
CA ARG A 174 -7.91 6.81 12.38
C ARG A 174 -6.66 7.65 12.62
N ILE A 175 -6.04 8.20 11.57
CA ILE A 175 -4.82 9.00 11.67
C ILE A 175 -5.06 10.52 11.60
N ASN A 176 -6.32 10.96 11.65
CA ASN A 176 -6.70 12.37 11.57
C ASN A 176 -6.10 13.12 10.35
N VAL A 177 -6.16 12.50 9.16
CA VAL A 177 -5.67 13.11 7.91
C VAL A 177 -6.84 13.40 6.96
N ASP A 178 -6.89 14.63 6.44
CA ASP A 178 -7.91 15.08 5.49
C ASP A 178 -7.78 14.35 4.13
N GLU A 179 -8.90 13.78 3.67
CA GLU A 179 -9.04 13.14 2.37
C GLU A 179 -8.59 14.05 1.20
N ARG A 180 -8.86 15.35 1.26
CA ARG A 180 -8.43 16.34 0.26
C ARG A 180 -6.92 16.42 0.16
N HIS A 181 -6.22 16.30 1.29
CA HIS A 181 -4.76 16.25 1.31
C HIS A 181 -4.27 14.97 0.62
N ILE A 182 -4.86 13.82 0.93
CA ILE A 182 -4.49 12.55 0.27
C ILE A 182 -4.75 12.59 -1.23
N LYS A 183 -5.88 13.16 -1.68
CA LYS A 183 -6.15 13.39 -3.11
C LYS A 183 -5.10 14.28 -3.77
N SER A 184 -4.60 15.30 -3.08
CA SER A 184 -3.52 16.15 -3.57
C SER A 184 -2.24 15.34 -3.81
N ILE A 185 -1.85 14.49 -2.85
CA ILE A 185 -0.68 13.62 -2.95
C ILE A 185 -0.81 12.65 -4.13
N LEU A 186 -1.98 12.03 -4.28
CA LEU A 186 -2.27 11.11 -5.38
C LEU A 186 -2.14 11.73 -6.77
N ARG A 187 -2.09 13.06 -6.94
CA ARG A 187 -1.76 13.65 -8.25
C ARG A 187 -0.38 13.22 -8.75
N SER A 188 0.55 12.94 -7.85
CA SER A 188 1.95 12.59 -8.16
C SER A 188 2.39 11.22 -7.63
N ALA A 189 1.48 10.46 -7.02
CA ALA A 189 1.75 9.14 -6.44
C ALA A 189 0.74 8.09 -6.93
N SER A 190 1.12 6.82 -6.84
CA SER A 190 0.24 5.67 -7.14
C SER A 190 -0.47 5.14 -5.90
N CYS A 191 0.17 5.21 -4.73
CA CYS A 191 -0.37 4.66 -3.50
C CYS A 191 0.07 5.51 -2.31
N VAL A 192 -0.81 5.66 -1.33
CA VAL A 192 -0.54 6.33 -0.06
C VAL A 192 -0.90 5.38 1.09
N TYR A 193 0.00 5.27 2.05
CA TYR A 193 -0.15 4.44 3.25
C TYR A 193 0.50 5.14 4.45
N ALA A 194 0.11 4.79 5.66
CA ALA A 194 0.76 5.23 6.89
C ALA A 194 1.47 4.06 7.56
N LEU A 195 2.59 4.34 8.21
CA LEU A 195 3.21 3.43 9.17
C LEU A 195 3.09 4.07 10.54
N VAL A 196 2.49 3.34 11.48
CA VAL A 196 2.25 3.81 12.85
C VAL A 196 2.72 2.77 13.85
N ILE A 197 3.04 3.19 15.07
CA ILE A 197 3.30 2.28 16.18
C ILE A 197 2.03 1.49 16.47
N LYS A 198 2.17 0.17 16.49
CA LYS A 198 1.08 -0.76 16.72
C LYS A 198 0.45 -0.56 18.09
N GLY A 199 -0.88 -0.45 18.11
CA GLY A 199 -1.67 -0.36 19.35
C GLY A 199 -1.62 0.99 20.07
N LYS A 200 -0.97 2.01 19.49
CA LYS A 200 -1.03 3.39 20.00
C LYS A 200 -2.33 4.08 19.55
N THR A 201 -2.99 4.75 20.48
CA THR A 201 -4.18 5.57 20.22
C THR A 201 -3.76 6.96 19.76
N ILE A 202 -4.34 7.42 18.66
CA ILE A 202 -4.03 8.73 18.05
C ILE A 202 -4.77 9.83 18.82
N SER A 203 -4.25 11.06 18.80
CA SER A 203 -4.99 12.19 19.36
C SER A 203 -6.31 12.36 18.61
N ASP A 204 -7.42 12.31 19.33
CA ASP A 204 -8.69 12.79 18.79
C ASP A 204 -8.50 14.29 18.56
N GLY A 205 -8.28 14.69 17.31
CA GLY A 205 -8.22 16.10 16.97
C GLY A 205 -9.58 16.70 17.29
N GLU A 206 -9.72 17.36 18.43
CA GLU A 206 -10.83 18.27 18.66
C GLU A 206 -10.75 19.32 17.55
N LEU A 207 -11.65 19.19 16.57
CA LEU A 207 -12.01 20.30 15.71
C LEU A 207 -12.54 21.40 16.64
N GLY A 208 -11.65 22.32 17.00
CA GLY A 208 -12.03 23.56 17.65
C GLY A 208 -13.16 24.20 16.86
N LEU A 209 -14.28 24.41 17.57
CA LEU A 209 -15.52 25.09 17.21
C LEU A 209 -15.41 26.12 16.08
#